data_AF-A0A2N0KI12-F1
#
_entry.id   AF-A0A2N0KI12-F1
#
_cell.length_a   1.000
_cell.length_b   1.000
_cell.length_c   1.000
_cell.angle_alpha   90.00
_cell.angle_beta   90.00
_cell.angle_gamma   90.00
#
_symmetry.space_group_name_H-M   'P 1'
#
loop_
_entity.id
_entity.type
_entity.pdbx_description
1 polymer ?
#
loop_
_entity_poly.entity_id
_entity_poly.type
_entity_poly.pdbx_seq_one_letter_code
_entity_poly.pdbx_strand_id
1 'polypeptide(L)'
;MTQELGRVERPSADQYQGKRKLLLVPLLYGPQANDEEGSAIVAKYWGEVRIQTGALEASLGALSHVYCESLVQGGAEGLSYLELADKHSHELVQAKCQAGAVLEPTEDQETFMEMVDLQRFMVQPLASQKVANRLQEWFTECDHARYEHIGSRIDATLQLNETGLILIGERHQVQFPSDIEVFYVSPPALDEFRRWLQNWVKRQREQPAPGDASGETEGETVNSD
;
A
#
# COMPACT_ATOMS: atom_id res chain seq x y z
N MET A 1 -12.78 -28.38 -35.43
CA MET A 1 -11.53 -27.66 -35.75
C MET A 1 -11.37 -26.59 -34.68
N THR A 2 -10.69 -26.94 -33.59
CA THR A 2 -10.49 -26.05 -32.44
C THR A 2 -9.22 -25.26 -32.72
N GLN A 3 -9.33 -23.95 -32.99
CA GLN A 3 -8.17 -23.08 -33.11
C GLN A 3 -7.51 -22.98 -31.74
N GLU A 4 -6.29 -23.51 -31.62
CA GLU A 4 -5.44 -23.25 -30.46
C GLU A 4 -5.08 -21.76 -30.46
N LEU A 5 -5.56 -21.04 -29.44
CA LEU A 5 -5.15 -19.67 -29.13
C LEU A 5 -3.62 -19.63 -29.07
N GLY A 6 -3.01 -18.73 -29.86
CA GLY A 6 -1.56 -18.64 -30.01
C GLY A 6 -0.86 -18.61 -28.66
N ARG A 7 0.12 -19.50 -28.48
CA ARG A 7 1.06 -19.44 -27.36
C ARG A 7 1.72 -18.06 -27.37
N VAL A 8 1.35 -17.21 -26.41
CA VAL A 8 2.12 -16.01 -26.11
C VAL A 8 3.44 -16.52 -25.56
N GLU A 9 4.49 -16.50 -26.39
CA GLU A 9 5.84 -16.76 -25.91
C GLU A 9 6.15 -15.73 -24.83
N ARG A 10 6.55 -16.20 -23.64
CA ARG A 10 7.06 -15.30 -22.60
C ARG A 10 8.25 -14.58 -23.23
N PRO A 11 8.19 -13.26 -23.33
CA PRO A 11 9.19 -12.58 -24.11
C PRO A 11 10.53 -12.61 -23.37
N SER A 12 11.63 -12.78 -24.11
CA SER A 12 12.96 -13.04 -23.55
C SER A 12 13.41 -11.88 -22.66
N ALA A 13 14.13 -12.18 -21.58
CA ALA A 13 14.76 -11.19 -20.69
C ALA A 13 15.57 -10.13 -21.46
N ASP A 14 16.15 -10.51 -22.61
CA ASP A 14 16.97 -9.65 -23.45
C ASP A 14 16.23 -8.43 -24.00
N GLN A 15 14.91 -8.48 -24.17
CA GLN A 15 14.15 -7.33 -24.67
C GLN A 15 14.08 -6.17 -23.66
N TYR A 16 14.41 -6.44 -22.39
CA TYR A 16 14.42 -5.46 -21.32
C TYR A 16 15.83 -4.95 -21.00
N GLN A 17 16.84 -5.35 -21.80
CA GLN A 17 18.14 -4.70 -21.79
C GLN A 17 18.02 -3.26 -22.28
N GLY A 18 18.74 -2.35 -21.64
CA GLY A 18 18.67 -0.91 -21.90
C GLY A 18 17.42 -0.23 -21.33
N LYS A 19 16.61 -0.91 -20.51
CA LYS A 19 15.46 -0.32 -19.84
C LYS A 19 15.64 -0.28 -18.33
N ARG A 20 15.01 0.72 -17.71
CA ARG A 20 14.74 0.72 -16.27
C ARG A 20 13.52 -0.14 -16.02
N LYS A 21 13.55 -1.01 -15.02
CA LYS A 21 12.47 -1.97 -14.75
C LYS A 21 11.92 -1.72 -13.37
N LEU A 22 10.61 -1.67 -13.21
CA LEU A 22 9.97 -1.43 -11.92
C LEU A 22 8.88 -2.47 -11.66
N LEU A 23 9.06 -3.28 -10.62
CA LEU A 23 8.05 -4.21 -10.13
C LEU A 23 7.10 -3.41 -9.23
N LEU A 24 5.82 -3.38 -9.56
CA LEU A 24 4.80 -2.66 -8.80
C LEU A 24 3.93 -3.64 -8.03
N VAL A 25 4.00 -3.57 -6.71
CA VAL A 25 3.23 -4.41 -5.79
C VAL A 25 2.22 -3.53 -5.05
N PRO A 26 0.92 -3.84 -5.10
CA PRO A 26 -0.08 -3.22 -4.24
C PRO A 26 0.26 -3.32 -2.75
N LEU A 27 0.44 -2.20 -2.08
CA LEU A 27 0.67 -2.20 -0.64
C LEU A 27 -0.65 -2.46 0.09
N LEU A 28 -0.76 -3.63 0.72
CA LEU A 28 -1.94 -4.02 1.49
C LEU A 28 -1.62 -4.04 2.97
N TYR A 29 -2.46 -3.33 3.74
CA TYR A 29 -2.50 -3.44 5.19
C TYR A 29 -3.69 -4.32 5.59
N GLY A 30 -3.44 -5.28 6.48
CA GLY A 30 -4.50 -6.11 7.04
C GLY A 30 -5.38 -5.33 8.03
N PRO A 31 -6.58 -5.86 8.35
CA PRO A 31 -7.37 -5.32 9.45
C PRO A 31 -6.58 -5.41 10.77
N GLN A 32 -6.98 -4.60 11.76
CA GLN A 32 -6.55 -4.77 13.15
C GLN A 32 -6.82 -6.23 13.60
N ALA A 33 -5.96 -6.77 14.47
CA ALA A 33 -5.66 -8.19 14.72
C ALA A 33 -6.82 -9.17 15.07
N ASN A 34 -8.09 -8.76 15.00
CA ASN A 34 -9.24 -9.54 15.46
C ASN A 34 -10.04 -10.26 14.34
N ASP A 35 -9.58 -10.24 13.08
CA ASP A 35 -10.24 -10.95 11.96
C ASP A 35 -9.32 -12.04 11.38
N GLU A 36 -9.55 -13.29 11.78
CA GLU A 36 -8.73 -14.45 11.35
C GLU A 36 -8.80 -14.69 9.84
N GLU A 37 -9.97 -14.49 9.23
CA GLU A 37 -10.21 -14.66 7.79
C GLU A 37 -9.36 -13.67 6.98
N GLY A 38 -9.44 -12.39 7.33
CA GLY A 38 -8.67 -11.32 6.71
C GLY A 38 -7.16 -11.50 6.91
N SER A 39 -6.74 -11.92 8.11
CA SER A 39 -5.34 -12.20 8.41
C SER A 39 -4.78 -13.31 7.52
N ALA A 40 -5.55 -14.39 7.30
CA ALA A 40 -5.15 -15.48 6.42
C ALA A 40 -5.07 -15.06 4.95
N ILE A 41 -6.01 -14.23 4.47
CA ILE A 41 -6.00 -13.70 3.11
C ILE A 41 -4.80 -12.78 2.88
N VAL A 42 -4.48 -11.90 3.83
CA VAL A 42 -3.30 -11.02 3.76
C VAL A 42 -2.00 -11.83 3.77
N ALA A 43 -1.89 -12.84 4.63
CA ALA A 43 -0.72 -13.72 4.66
C ALA A 43 -0.54 -14.47 3.33
N LYS A 44 -1.64 -14.96 2.73
CA LYS A 44 -1.65 -15.59 1.41
C LYS A 44 -1.20 -14.61 0.32
N TYR A 45 -1.75 -13.38 0.32
CA TYR A 45 -1.36 -12.31 -0.59
C TYR A 45 0.15 -12.08 -0.58
N TRP A 46 0.73 -11.83 0.60
CA TRP A 46 2.16 -11.58 0.74
C TRP A 46 3.03 -12.80 0.40
N GLY A 47 2.51 -14.02 0.63
CA GLY A 47 3.13 -15.26 0.16
C GLY A 47 3.22 -15.31 -1.37
N GLU A 48 2.12 -15.01 -2.07
CA GLU A 48 2.07 -14.99 -3.53
C GLU A 48 2.92 -13.86 -4.13
N VAL A 49 2.93 -12.66 -3.50
CA VAL A 49 3.84 -11.56 -3.87
C VAL A 49 5.29 -12.03 -3.84
N ARG A 50 5.74 -12.65 -2.74
CA ARG A 50 7.13 -13.15 -2.63
C ARG A 50 7.50 -14.11 -3.76
N ILE A 51 6.59 -15.03 -4.10
CA ILE A 51 6.80 -15.99 -5.19
C ILE A 51 6.91 -15.29 -6.54
N GLN A 52 5.98 -14.36 -6.85
CA GLN A 52 5.96 -13.66 -8.13
C GLN A 52 7.14 -12.70 -8.28
N THR A 53 7.47 -11.92 -7.25
CA THR A 53 8.64 -11.04 -7.23
C THR A 53 9.93 -11.84 -7.45
N GLY A 54 10.10 -12.97 -6.77
CA GLY A 54 11.26 -13.85 -6.96
C GLY A 54 11.38 -14.42 -8.38
N ALA A 55 10.26 -14.79 -8.99
CA ALA A 55 10.23 -15.25 -10.38
C ALA A 55 10.62 -14.12 -11.36
N LEU A 56 10.17 -12.89 -11.12
CA LEU A 56 10.53 -11.73 -11.92
C LEU A 56 12.01 -11.37 -11.76
N GLU A 57 12.56 -11.37 -10.54
CA GLU A 57 14.00 -11.16 -10.29
C GLU A 57 14.86 -12.18 -11.03
N ALA A 58 14.47 -13.46 -11.03
CA ALA A 58 15.17 -14.49 -11.77
C ALA A 58 15.22 -14.23 -13.30
N SER A 59 14.24 -13.49 -13.83
CA SER A 59 14.18 -13.13 -15.25
C SER A 59 14.73 -11.73 -15.59
N LEU A 60 14.61 -10.75 -14.69
CA LEU A 60 14.87 -9.33 -14.95
C LEU A 60 16.18 -8.84 -14.31
N GLY A 61 16.76 -9.64 -13.43
CA GLY A 61 17.91 -9.28 -12.59
C GLY A 61 17.50 -9.00 -11.15
N ALA A 62 18.48 -9.03 -10.24
CA ALA A 62 18.29 -8.69 -8.84
C ALA A 62 17.81 -7.24 -8.67
N LEU A 63 17.12 -6.97 -7.56
CA LEU A 63 16.66 -5.62 -7.25
C LEU A 63 17.82 -4.74 -6.79
N SER A 64 17.96 -3.57 -7.43
CA SER A 64 18.89 -2.52 -6.98
C SER A 64 18.25 -1.62 -5.91
N HIS A 65 16.96 -1.33 -6.07
CA HIS A 65 16.23 -0.38 -5.21
C HIS A 65 14.88 -0.95 -4.78
N VAL A 66 14.49 -0.62 -3.55
CA VAL A 66 13.15 -0.86 -3.00
C VAL A 66 12.58 0.49 -2.56
N TYR A 67 11.34 0.74 -2.95
CA TYR A 67 10.55 1.90 -2.60
C TYR A 67 9.32 1.41 -1.85
N CYS A 68 8.98 2.06 -0.74
CA CYS A 68 7.74 1.78 -0.02
C CYS A 68 7.03 3.09 0.26
N GLU A 69 5.78 3.20 -0.16
CA GLU A 69 4.94 4.35 0.14
C GLU A 69 4.89 4.63 1.66
N SER A 70 4.75 5.91 2.03
CA SER A 70 4.70 6.39 3.42
C SER A 70 6.05 6.32 4.17
N LEU A 71 7.17 6.35 3.43
CA LEU A 71 8.51 6.28 3.98
C LEU A 71 9.30 7.58 3.77
N VAL A 72 9.49 8.35 4.85
CA VAL A 72 10.27 9.61 4.85
C VAL A 72 11.79 9.35 4.89
N GLN A 73 12.22 8.26 5.53
CA GLN A 73 13.64 7.91 5.66
C GLN A 73 13.91 6.54 5.05
N GLY A 74 14.98 6.43 4.27
CA GLY A 74 15.43 5.16 3.69
C GLY A 74 16.29 4.31 4.64
N GLY A 75 16.91 3.27 4.09
CA GLY A 75 17.90 2.45 4.78
C GLY A 75 17.41 1.83 6.09
N ALA A 76 18.27 1.84 7.12
CA ALA A 76 17.99 1.19 8.40
C ALA A 76 16.86 1.87 9.20
N GLU A 77 16.76 3.20 9.12
CA GLU A 77 15.68 3.96 9.76
C GLU A 77 14.33 3.60 9.13
N GLY A 78 14.29 3.55 7.79
CA GLY A 78 13.11 3.12 7.05
C GLY A 78 12.68 1.69 7.37
N LEU A 79 13.63 0.75 7.45
CA LEU A 79 13.35 -0.63 7.85
C LEU A 79 12.76 -0.71 9.28
N SER A 80 13.31 0.06 10.22
CA SER A 80 12.82 0.11 11.59
C SER A 80 11.38 0.66 11.66
N TYR A 81 11.06 1.66 10.82
CA TYR A 81 9.70 2.17 10.69
C TYR A 81 8.74 1.10 10.13
N LEU A 82 9.13 0.40 9.06
CA LEU A 82 8.31 -0.65 8.46
C LEU A 82 8.02 -1.79 9.43
N GLU A 83 8.99 -2.18 10.26
CA GLU A 83 8.80 -3.21 11.30
C GLU A 83 7.66 -2.88 12.26
N LEU A 84 7.51 -1.60 12.62
CA LEU A 84 6.44 -1.11 13.48
C LEU A 84 5.11 -0.95 12.74
N ALA A 85 5.15 -0.62 11.44
CA ALA A 85 3.97 -0.32 10.64
C ALA A 85 3.25 -1.59 10.15
N ASP A 86 3.97 -2.52 9.52
CA ASP A 86 3.41 -3.78 9.04
C ASP A 86 4.50 -4.85 8.85
N LYS A 87 4.30 -5.99 9.52
CA LYS A 87 5.25 -7.10 9.52
C LYS A 87 5.48 -7.69 8.13
N HIS A 88 4.45 -7.75 7.28
CA HIS A 88 4.55 -8.48 6.02
C HIS A 88 5.38 -7.71 4.97
N SER A 89 5.11 -6.42 4.82
CA SER A 89 5.90 -5.52 3.99
C SER A 89 7.32 -5.42 4.52
N HIS A 90 7.51 -5.30 5.84
CA HIS A 90 8.84 -5.33 6.45
C HIS A 90 9.63 -6.60 6.11
N GLU A 91 9.05 -7.79 6.27
CA GLU A 91 9.71 -9.06 5.93
C GLU A 91 10.17 -9.11 4.46
N LEU A 92 9.32 -8.65 3.53
CA LEU A 92 9.68 -8.58 2.11
C LEU A 92 10.84 -7.60 1.89
N VAL A 93 10.70 -6.35 2.34
CA VAL A 93 11.68 -5.29 2.12
C VAL A 93 13.02 -5.64 2.77
N GLN A 94 13.01 -6.13 4.01
CA GLN A 94 14.20 -6.57 4.73
C GLN A 94 14.95 -7.65 3.97
N ALA A 95 14.27 -8.67 3.44
CA ALA A 95 14.89 -9.72 2.66
C ALA A 95 15.56 -9.18 1.37
N LYS A 96 14.95 -8.18 0.71
CA LYS A 96 15.54 -7.55 -0.48
C LYS A 96 16.74 -6.68 -0.13
N CYS A 97 16.70 -5.97 0.98
CA CYS A 97 17.85 -5.21 1.45
C CYS A 97 19.02 -6.10 1.85
N GLN A 98 18.76 -7.24 2.50
CA GLN A 98 19.79 -8.25 2.80
C GLN A 98 20.40 -8.87 1.53
N ALA A 99 19.65 -8.92 0.44
CA ALA A 99 20.12 -9.34 -0.88
C ALA A 99 20.88 -8.25 -1.66
N GLY A 100 21.00 -7.04 -1.10
CA GLY A 100 21.80 -5.93 -1.66
C GLY A 100 20.99 -4.75 -2.19
N ALA A 101 19.65 -4.78 -2.13
CA ALA A 101 18.84 -3.65 -2.59
C ALA A 101 18.87 -2.48 -1.59
N VAL A 102 18.86 -1.25 -2.10
CA VAL A 102 18.79 -0.04 -1.27
C VAL A 102 17.33 0.32 -1.01
N LEU A 103 16.94 0.50 0.26
CA LEU A 103 15.64 1.07 0.61
C LEU A 103 15.70 2.60 0.48
N GLU A 104 15.03 3.12 -0.53
CA GLU A 104 14.97 4.55 -0.83
C GLU A 104 13.79 5.21 -0.10
N PRO A 105 13.95 6.47 0.39
CA PRO A 105 12.81 7.25 0.85
C PRO A 105 11.92 7.62 -0.34
N THR A 106 10.61 7.57 -0.13
CA THR A 106 9.62 7.94 -1.15
C THR A 106 8.94 9.27 -0.86
N GLU A 107 8.94 9.70 0.40
CA GLU A 107 8.18 10.86 0.84
C GLU A 107 9.08 12.08 1.08
N ASP A 108 8.58 13.26 0.70
CA ASP A 108 9.04 14.52 1.27
C ASP A 108 8.43 14.67 2.68
N GLN A 109 9.25 15.03 3.67
CA GLN A 109 8.82 15.05 5.07
C GLN A 109 7.69 16.06 5.32
N GLU A 110 7.80 17.27 4.79
CA GLU A 110 6.82 18.34 5.04
C GLU A 110 5.49 18.02 4.35
N THR A 111 5.55 17.66 3.08
CA THR A 111 4.38 17.25 2.27
C THR A 111 3.67 16.05 2.90
N PHE A 112 4.42 15.04 3.37
CA PHE A 112 3.84 13.86 3.98
C PHE A 112 3.17 14.16 5.33
N MET A 113 3.79 14.98 6.17
CA MET A 113 3.18 15.37 7.45
C MET A 113 1.91 16.21 7.24
N GLU A 114 1.93 17.13 6.27
CA GLU A 114 0.74 17.88 5.86
C GLU A 114 -0.38 16.92 5.42
N MET A 115 -0.06 15.95 4.55
CA MET A 115 -1.01 14.93 4.09
C MET A 115 -1.63 14.15 5.27
N VAL A 116 -0.80 13.71 6.23
CA VAL A 116 -1.25 12.99 7.44
C VAL A 116 -2.23 13.82 8.27
N ASP A 117 -1.95 15.12 8.46
CA ASP A 117 -2.86 16.00 9.21
C ASP A 117 -4.16 16.26 8.46
N LEU A 118 -4.11 16.44 7.13
CA LEU A 118 -5.31 16.57 6.30
C LEU A 118 -6.19 15.31 6.39
N GLN A 119 -5.61 14.11 6.33
CA GLN A 119 -6.35 12.85 6.52
C GLN A 119 -7.04 12.79 7.89
N ARG A 120 -6.33 13.18 8.96
CA ARG A 120 -6.90 13.23 10.32
C ARG A 120 -8.08 14.19 10.43
N PHE A 121 -8.05 15.32 9.72
CA PHE A 121 -9.18 16.24 9.69
C PHE A 121 -10.36 15.70 8.90
N MET A 122 -10.10 14.97 7.81
CA MET A 122 -11.16 14.43 6.95
C MET A 122 -11.96 13.29 7.57
N VAL A 123 -11.38 12.55 8.53
CA VAL A 123 -12.13 11.50 9.25
C VAL A 123 -13.11 12.06 10.29
N GLN A 124 -12.98 13.33 10.68
CA GLN A 124 -13.89 13.97 11.64
C GLN A 124 -15.16 14.49 10.94
N PRO A 125 -16.35 14.36 11.54
CA PRO A 125 -17.56 14.97 11.01
C PRO A 125 -17.44 16.49 10.92
N LEU A 126 -17.62 17.06 9.73
CA LEU A 126 -17.54 18.51 9.49
C LEU A 126 -18.94 19.12 9.37
N ALA A 127 -19.22 20.16 10.16
CA ALA A 127 -20.51 20.87 10.11
C ALA A 127 -20.66 21.80 8.90
N SER A 128 -19.55 22.34 8.37
CA SER A 128 -19.56 23.31 7.29
C SER A 128 -19.16 22.68 5.96
N GLN A 129 -20.09 22.65 4.99
CA GLN A 129 -19.79 22.19 3.64
C GLN A 129 -18.67 22.98 2.96
N LYS A 130 -18.56 24.29 3.26
CA LYS A 130 -17.50 25.14 2.72
C LYS A 130 -16.11 24.72 3.24
N VAL A 131 -16.04 24.34 4.51
CA VAL A 131 -14.80 23.80 5.10
C VAL A 131 -14.49 22.44 4.49
N ALA A 132 -15.48 21.56 4.36
CA ALA A 132 -15.30 20.25 3.73
C ALA A 132 -14.75 20.36 2.30
N ASN A 133 -15.30 21.26 1.48
CA ASN A 133 -14.82 21.47 0.11
C ASN A 133 -13.38 21.97 0.06
N ARG A 134 -13.02 22.97 0.88
CA ARG A 134 -11.65 23.50 0.93
C ARG A 134 -10.64 22.48 1.43
N LEU A 135 -11.03 21.66 2.41
CA LEU A 135 -10.18 20.60 2.92
C LEU A 135 -9.94 19.54 1.84
N GLN A 136 -10.97 19.18 1.07
CA GLN A 136 -10.85 18.25 -0.06
C GLN A 136 -9.97 18.78 -1.18
N GLU A 137 -10.11 20.07 -1.55
CA GLU A 137 -9.25 20.73 -2.52
C GLU A 137 -7.78 20.68 -2.07
N TRP A 138 -7.51 21.11 -0.84
CA TRP A 138 -6.15 21.09 -0.26
C TRP A 138 -5.57 19.69 -0.20
N PHE A 139 -6.35 18.70 0.24
CA PHE A 139 -5.91 17.29 0.23
C PHE A 139 -5.56 16.81 -1.18
N THR A 140 -6.33 17.20 -2.19
CA THR A 140 -6.11 16.78 -3.58
C THR A 140 -4.82 17.39 -4.14
N GLU A 141 -4.54 18.67 -3.83
CA GLU A 141 -3.31 19.35 -4.22
C GLU A 141 -2.08 18.71 -3.55
N CYS A 142 -2.18 18.42 -2.24
CA CYS A 142 -1.12 17.76 -1.47
C CYS A 142 -0.84 16.32 -1.98
N ASP A 143 -1.89 15.54 -2.24
CA ASP A 143 -1.78 14.17 -2.77
C ASP A 143 -1.12 14.14 -4.16
N HIS A 144 -1.45 15.12 -5.02
CA HIS A 144 -0.80 15.27 -6.33
C HIS A 144 0.70 15.57 -6.18
N ALA A 145 1.05 16.57 -5.36
CA ALA A 145 2.45 16.93 -5.10
C ALA A 145 3.26 15.75 -4.53
N ARG A 146 2.64 14.97 -3.62
CA ARG A 146 3.23 13.77 -3.03
C ARG A 146 3.56 12.71 -4.09
N TYR A 147 2.62 12.38 -4.98
CA TYR A 147 2.89 11.36 -6.02
C TYR A 147 3.85 11.85 -7.10
N GLU A 148 3.85 13.14 -7.42
CA GLU A 148 4.88 13.75 -8.28
C GLU A 148 6.27 13.59 -7.65
N HIS A 149 6.39 13.87 -6.35
CA HIS A 149 7.64 13.67 -5.61
C HIS A 149 8.09 12.20 -5.66
N ILE A 150 7.20 11.23 -5.36
CA ILE A 150 7.52 9.80 -5.42
C ILE A 150 8.03 9.41 -6.81
N GLY A 151 7.38 9.88 -7.88
CA GLY A 151 7.82 9.64 -9.26
C GLY A 151 9.21 10.21 -9.53
N SER A 152 9.48 11.43 -9.08
CA SER A 152 10.79 12.09 -9.22
C SER A 152 11.90 11.37 -8.46
N ARG A 153 11.60 10.81 -7.28
CA ARG A 153 12.55 10.01 -6.50
C ARG A 153 12.98 8.78 -7.30
N ILE A 154 12.01 8.02 -7.79
CA ILE A 154 12.26 6.82 -8.59
C ILE A 154 13.03 7.15 -9.86
N ASP A 155 12.68 8.25 -10.55
CA ASP A 155 13.41 8.69 -11.74
C ASP A 155 14.88 9.03 -11.44
N ALA A 156 15.14 9.68 -10.30
CA ALA A 156 16.48 10.09 -9.90
C ALA A 156 17.34 8.92 -9.41
N THR A 157 16.76 7.91 -8.77
CA THR A 157 17.50 6.82 -8.12
C THR A 157 17.58 5.57 -8.97
N LEU A 158 16.52 5.16 -9.68
CA LEU A 158 16.55 3.96 -10.52
C LEU A 158 17.33 4.23 -11.82
N GLN A 159 18.49 3.58 -11.96
CA GLN A 159 19.39 3.78 -13.10
C GLN A 159 19.11 2.80 -14.25
N LEU A 160 19.72 3.08 -15.40
CA LEU A 160 19.63 2.24 -16.59
C LEU A 160 20.03 0.78 -16.29
N ASN A 161 19.25 -0.17 -16.82
CA ASN A 161 19.37 -1.62 -16.62
C ASN A 161 19.03 -2.14 -15.23
N GLU A 162 18.76 -1.26 -14.27
CA GLU A 162 18.37 -1.67 -12.93
C GLU A 162 16.92 -2.12 -12.86
N THR A 163 16.66 -2.92 -11.82
CA THR A 163 15.33 -3.38 -11.47
C THR A 163 14.99 -2.84 -10.09
N GLY A 164 13.91 -2.10 -9.98
CA GLY A 164 13.36 -1.60 -8.72
C GLY A 164 12.12 -2.38 -8.31
N LEU A 165 11.77 -2.32 -7.03
CA LEU A 165 10.49 -2.76 -6.48
C LEU A 165 9.81 -1.58 -5.80
N ILE A 166 8.55 -1.31 -6.11
CA ILE A 166 7.72 -0.34 -5.37
C ILE A 166 6.52 -1.03 -4.72
N LEU A 167 6.35 -0.79 -3.42
CA LEU A 167 5.15 -1.09 -2.66
C LEU A 167 4.32 0.20 -2.55
N ILE A 168 3.15 0.23 -3.19
CA ILE A 168 2.33 1.45 -3.27
C ILE A 168 0.84 1.11 -3.35
N GLY A 169 -0.03 2.01 -2.87
CA GLY A 169 -1.48 1.85 -2.94
C GLY A 169 -2.00 1.69 -4.37
N GLU A 170 -3.04 0.89 -4.56
CA GLU A 170 -3.60 0.55 -5.88
C GLU A 170 -4.12 1.76 -6.68
N ARG A 171 -4.42 2.88 -5.99
CA ARG A 171 -4.94 4.11 -6.58
C ARG A 171 -3.90 5.22 -6.64
N HIS A 172 -2.62 4.86 -6.65
CA HIS A 172 -1.55 5.83 -6.80
C HIS A 172 -1.70 6.65 -8.08
N GLN A 173 -1.20 7.89 -8.05
CA GLN A 173 -1.24 8.78 -9.21
C GLN A 173 0.15 8.99 -9.83
N VAL A 174 1.17 8.28 -9.33
CA VAL A 174 2.56 8.35 -9.83
C VAL A 174 2.59 8.16 -11.34
N GLN A 175 3.20 9.12 -12.02
CA GLN A 175 3.52 9.02 -13.44
C GLN A 175 4.98 8.59 -13.56
N PHE A 176 5.22 7.40 -14.11
CA PHE A 176 6.58 6.93 -14.35
C PHE A 176 7.12 7.46 -15.69
N PRO A 177 8.42 7.79 -15.78
CA PRO A 177 9.09 8.06 -17.04
C PRO A 177 8.83 6.97 -18.09
N SER A 178 8.73 7.36 -19.37
CA SER A 178 8.36 6.46 -20.47
C SER A 178 9.39 5.37 -20.77
N ASP A 179 10.61 5.50 -20.26
CA ASP A 179 11.70 4.52 -20.35
C ASP A 179 11.73 3.54 -19.16
N ILE A 180 10.83 3.70 -18.18
CA ILE A 180 10.59 2.70 -17.12
C ILE A 180 9.53 1.71 -17.60
N GLU A 181 9.93 0.43 -17.68
CA GLU A 181 9.02 -0.69 -17.89
C GLU A 181 8.43 -1.15 -16.56
N VAL A 182 7.10 -1.06 -16.41
CA VAL A 182 6.41 -1.42 -15.17
C VAL A 182 5.81 -2.83 -15.27
N PHE A 183 6.16 -3.67 -14.30
CA PHE A 183 5.65 -5.03 -14.15
C PHE A 183 4.73 -5.11 -12.93
N TYR A 184 3.44 -5.28 -13.17
CA TYR A 184 2.48 -5.41 -12.08
C TYR A 184 2.58 -6.80 -11.43
N VAL A 185 2.79 -6.81 -10.12
CA VAL A 185 2.76 -8.00 -9.27
C VAL A 185 1.40 -8.03 -8.58
N SER A 186 0.42 -8.57 -9.31
CA SER A 186 -0.99 -8.64 -8.89
C SER A 186 -1.42 -10.10 -8.72
N PRO A 187 -1.11 -10.73 -7.58
CA PRO A 187 -1.43 -12.13 -7.35
C PRO A 187 -2.95 -12.38 -7.21
N PRO A 188 -3.45 -13.59 -7.50
CA PRO A 188 -4.88 -13.94 -7.35
C PRO A 188 -5.46 -13.61 -5.97
N ALA A 189 -4.67 -13.75 -4.90
CA ALA A 189 -5.08 -13.38 -3.55
C ALA A 189 -5.43 -11.88 -3.37
N LEU A 190 -5.01 -11.01 -4.29
CA LEU A 190 -5.43 -9.59 -4.28
C LEU A 190 -6.94 -9.46 -4.50
N ASP A 191 -7.52 -10.25 -5.40
CA ASP A 191 -8.97 -10.23 -5.65
C ASP A 191 -9.75 -10.80 -4.46
N GLU A 192 -9.20 -11.81 -3.79
CA GLU A 192 -9.75 -12.36 -2.54
C GLU A 192 -9.76 -11.29 -1.45
N PHE A 193 -8.64 -10.56 -1.28
CA PHE A 193 -8.55 -9.45 -0.34
C PHE A 193 -9.58 -8.35 -0.63
N ARG A 194 -9.69 -7.90 -1.89
CA ARG A 194 -10.66 -6.87 -2.29
C ARG A 194 -12.09 -7.27 -1.94
N ARG A 195 -12.48 -8.53 -2.23
CA ARG A 195 -13.82 -9.05 -1.91
C ARG A 195 -14.05 -9.13 -0.40
N TRP A 196 -13.07 -9.63 0.34
CA TRP A 196 -13.16 -9.70 1.80
C TRP A 196 -13.27 -8.31 2.42
N LEU A 197 -12.45 -7.34 2.00
CA LEU A 197 -12.46 -5.97 2.52
C LEU A 197 -13.82 -5.29 2.27
N GLN A 198 -14.39 -5.46 1.07
CA GLN A 198 -15.73 -4.93 0.76
C GLN A 198 -16.81 -5.52 1.68
N ASN A 199 -16.78 -6.83 1.92
CA ASN A 199 -17.72 -7.50 2.83
C ASN A 199 -17.51 -7.06 4.27
N TRP A 200 -16.26 -6.90 4.70
CA TRP A 200 -15.91 -6.47 6.05
C TRP A 200 -16.39 -5.03 6.33
N VAL A 201 -16.15 -4.08 5.43
CA VAL A 201 -16.65 -2.69 5.55
C VAL A 201 -18.18 -2.67 5.61
N LYS A 202 -18.87 -3.51 4.83
CA LYS A 202 -20.32 -3.62 4.88
C LYS A 202 -20.81 -4.13 6.24
N ARG A 203 -20.20 -5.20 6.77
CA ARG A 203 -20.51 -5.75 8.10
C ARG A 203 -20.31 -4.72 9.22
N GLN A 204 -19.24 -3.92 9.17
CA GLN A 204 -18.99 -2.89 10.17
C GLN A 204 -20.04 -1.76 10.14
N ARG A 205 -20.50 -1.35 8.95
CA ARG A 205 -21.57 -0.34 8.82
C ARG A 205 -22.94 -0.82 9.30
N GLU A 206 -23.15 -2.14 9.27
CA GLU A 206 -24.41 -2.78 9.70
C GLU A 206 -24.41 -3.15 11.20
N GLN A 207 -23.26 -3.11 11.89
CA GLN A 207 -23.17 -3.31 13.34
C GLN A 207 -23.57 -2.03 14.08
N PRO A 208 -24.52 -2.08 15.03
CA PRO A 208 -24.84 -0.93 15.87
C PRO A 208 -23.61 -0.57 16.74
N ALA A 209 -23.37 0.73 16.91
CA ALA A 209 -22.30 1.22 17.77
C ALA A 209 -22.43 0.61 19.18
N PRO A 210 -21.33 0.15 19.82
CA PRO A 210 -21.39 -0.34 21.18
C PRO A 210 -21.55 0.85 22.12
N GLY A 211 -22.79 1.15 22.53
CA GLY A 211 -23.06 2.21 23.50
C GLY A 211 -24.48 2.75 23.47
N ASP A 212 -25.46 1.93 23.87
CA ASP A 212 -26.73 2.43 24.45
C ASP A 212 -27.38 1.33 25.32
N ALA A 213 -26.59 0.74 26.21
CA ALA A 213 -27.07 -0.18 27.25
C ALA A 213 -26.59 0.28 28.62
N SER A 214 -27.03 1.47 29.05
CA SER A 214 -26.98 1.88 30.45
C SER A 214 -28.09 2.90 30.71
N GLY A 215 -29.26 2.39 31.09
CA GLY A 215 -30.41 3.25 31.34
C GLY A 215 -31.58 2.61 32.04
N GLU A 216 -31.40 1.55 32.84
CA GLU A 216 -32.43 1.07 33.77
C GLU A 216 -31.74 0.49 35.01
N THR A 217 -31.48 1.35 36.00
CA THR A 217 -31.46 0.92 37.40
C THR A 217 -32.58 1.66 38.08
N GLU A 218 -33.64 0.91 38.37
CA GLU A 218 -34.80 1.30 39.15
C GLU A 218 -34.35 1.89 40.49
N GLY A 219 -34.72 3.15 40.73
CA GLY A 219 -34.61 3.79 42.03
C GLY A 219 -35.73 3.30 42.94
N GLU A 220 -35.51 2.18 43.62
CA GLU A 220 -36.34 1.72 44.72
C GLU A 220 -35.60 1.95 46.05
N THR A 221 -35.85 3.08 46.71
CA THR A 221 -35.71 3.16 48.18
C THR A 221 -36.75 4.12 48.77
N VAL A 222 -37.73 3.46 49.40
CA VAL A 222 -38.69 3.91 50.39
C VAL A 222 -37.96 4.24 51.70
N ASN A 223 -38.15 5.43 52.30
CA ASN A 223 -38.78 5.65 53.63
C ASN A 223 -38.46 7.01 54.28
N SER A 224 -39.55 7.61 54.77
CA SER A 224 -39.79 8.21 56.11
C SER A 224 -38.85 9.28 56.67
N ASP A 225 -39.38 10.50 56.80
CA ASP A 225 -39.93 11.04 58.06
C ASP A 225 -41.07 12.03 57.78
#